data_AF-A0A1M5RZN5-F1
#
_entry.id   AF-A0A1M5RZN5-F1
#
_cell.length_a   1.000
_cell.length_b   1.000
_cell.length_c   1.000
_cell.angle_alpha   90.00
_cell.angle_beta   90.00
_cell.angle_gamma   90.00
#
_symmetry.space_group_name_H-M   'P 1'
#
loop_
_entity.id
_entity.type
_entity.pdbx_description
1 polymer ?
#
loop_
_entity_poly.entity_id
_entity_poly.type
_entity_poly.pdbx_seq_one_letter_code
_entity_poly.pdbx_strand_id
1 'polypeptide(L)'
;MGKKIKKTAKRVNLDKVTLTEEEEVIAKKKAIFTIALCIMWPITLLLLWPSLRNFVPNIVYYGIIGISMINIILTYLYTTVQIEQIKYQAYLSRNSIGKIERFGSVFVIVEAALILIFIILS
;
A
#
# COMPACT_ATOMS: atom_id res chain seq x y z
N MET A 1 -34.83 -23.24 2.28
CA MET A 1 -33.75 -23.71 1.38
C MET A 1 -33.16 -22.50 0.64
N GLY A 2 -32.05 -21.94 1.14
CA GLY A 2 -31.39 -20.78 0.52
C GLY A 2 -30.53 -21.19 -0.67
N LYS A 3 -30.88 -20.74 -1.89
CA LYS A 3 -30.09 -20.95 -3.11
C LYS A 3 -28.70 -20.31 -2.93
N LYS A 4 -27.67 -21.14 -2.79
CA LYS A 4 -26.27 -20.70 -2.83
C LYS A 4 -25.96 -20.18 -4.24
N ILE A 5 -25.91 -18.86 -4.41
CA ILE A 5 -25.43 -18.20 -5.63
C ILE A 5 -23.93 -18.52 -5.73
N LYS A 6 -23.57 -19.51 -6.56
CA LYS A 6 -22.17 -19.76 -6.93
C LYS A 6 -21.70 -18.54 -7.72
N LYS A 7 -20.98 -17.63 -7.07
CA LYS A 7 -20.22 -16.57 -7.74
C LYS A 7 -19.16 -17.24 -8.62
N THR A 8 -19.47 -17.42 -9.90
CA THR A 8 -18.50 -17.85 -10.90
C THR A 8 -17.51 -16.71 -11.10
N ALA A 9 -16.41 -16.74 -10.35
CA ALA A 9 -15.30 -15.82 -10.58
C ALA A 9 -14.76 -16.09 -11.98
N LYS A 10 -15.02 -15.18 -12.93
CA LYS A 10 -14.35 -15.20 -14.24
C LYS A 10 -12.85 -15.09 -13.97
N ARG A 11 -12.12 -16.18 -14.15
CA ARG A 11 -10.65 -16.18 -14.10
C ARG A 11 -10.16 -15.39 -15.31
N VAL A 12 -9.80 -14.13 -15.08
CA VAL A 12 -9.11 -13.32 -16.10
C VAL A 12 -7.69 -13.86 -16.20
N ASN A 13 -7.28 -14.25 -17.41
CA ASN A 13 -5.96 -14.82 -17.64
C ASN A 13 -4.95 -13.68 -17.83
N LEU A 14 -4.23 -13.34 -16.76
CA LEU A 14 -3.29 -12.21 -16.69
C LEU A 14 -2.11 -12.34 -17.68
N ASP A 15 -1.82 -13.54 -18.15
CA ASP A 15 -0.76 -13.81 -19.13
C ASP A 15 -1.10 -13.34 -20.54
N LYS A 16 -2.39 -13.09 -20.84
CA LYS A 16 -2.83 -12.58 -22.15
C LYS A 16 -2.91 -11.05 -22.23
N VAL A 17 -2.66 -10.35 -21.13
CA VAL A 17 -2.71 -8.89 -21.10
C VAL A 17 -1.39 -8.34 -21.65
N THR A 18 -1.46 -7.65 -22.78
CA THR A 18 -0.32 -6.92 -23.37
C THR A 18 -0.27 -5.52 -22.76
N LEU A 19 0.87 -5.16 -22.18
CA LEU A 19 1.15 -3.79 -21.74
C LEU A 19 1.96 -3.09 -22.83
N THR A 20 1.68 -1.82 -23.08
CA THR A 20 2.59 -0.95 -23.83
C THR A 20 3.75 -0.49 -22.93
N GLU A 21 4.87 -0.08 -23.51
CA GLU A 21 6.06 0.38 -22.75
C GLU A 21 5.72 1.54 -21.79
N GLU A 22 4.81 2.44 -22.21
CA GLU A 22 4.32 3.54 -21.38
C GLU A 22 3.54 3.05 -20.16
N GLU A 23 2.65 2.06 -20.35
CA GLU A 23 1.86 1.45 -19.27
C GLU A 23 2.75 0.69 -18.28
N GLU A 24 3.84 0.10 -18.77
CA GLU A 24 4.83 -0.58 -17.93
C GLU A 24 5.58 0.40 -17.01
N VAL A 25 5.99 1.55 -17.53
CA VAL A 25 6.64 2.62 -16.74
C VAL A 25 5.68 3.18 -15.69
N ILE A 26 4.41 3.39 -16.06
CA ILE A 26 3.37 3.85 -15.15
C ILE A 26 3.11 2.82 -14.04
N ALA A 27 2.99 1.54 -14.39
CA ALA A 27 2.81 0.45 -13.43
C ALA A 27 4.00 0.35 -12.46
N LYS A 28 5.22 0.47 -12.98
CA LYS A 28 6.45 0.48 -12.17
C LYS A 28 6.46 1.62 -11.17
N LYS A 29 6.16 2.85 -11.61
CA LYS A 29 6.07 4.03 -10.75
C LYS A 29 5.02 3.83 -9.66
N LYS A 30 3.83 3.33 -10.02
CA LYS A 30 2.76 3.04 -9.06
C LYS A 30 3.17 2.01 -8.01
N ALA A 31 3.84 0.94 -8.41
CA ALA A 31 4.32 -0.08 -7.49
C ALA A 31 5.39 0.46 -6.52
N ILE A 32 6.33 1.28 -7.02
CA ILE A 32 7.34 1.95 -6.19
C ILE A 32 6.68 2.89 -5.17
N PHE A 33 5.70 3.70 -5.60
CA PHE A 33 4.95 4.57 -4.69
C PHE A 33 4.18 3.76 -3.65
N THR A 34 3.59 2.64 -4.03
CA THR A 34 2.88 1.74 -3.10
C THR A 34 3.82 1.17 -2.05
N ILE A 35 5.01 0.71 -2.45
CA ILE A 35 6.02 0.20 -1.52
C ILE A 35 6.51 1.30 -0.57
N ALA A 36 6.77 2.51 -1.11
CA ALA A 36 7.18 3.65 -0.30
C ALA A 36 6.10 4.03 0.74
N LEU A 37 4.82 4.07 0.33
CA LEU A 37 3.69 4.30 1.23
C LEU A 37 3.59 3.20 2.29
N CYS A 38 3.76 1.93 1.91
CA CYS A 38 3.74 0.80 2.86
C CYS A 38 4.85 0.87 3.92
N ILE A 39 5.99 1.51 3.63
CA ILE A 39 7.08 1.68 4.60
C ILE A 39 6.88 2.93 5.45
N MET A 40 6.48 4.05 4.83
CA MET A 40 6.32 5.34 5.52
C MET A 40 5.13 5.36 6.47
N TRP A 41 4.07 4.61 6.17
CA TRP A 41 2.87 4.57 7.02
C TRP A 41 3.14 3.99 8.42
N PRO A 42 3.81 2.82 8.57
CA PRO A 42 4.24 2.30 9.87
C PRO A 42 5.09 3.30 10.65
N ILE A 43 6.03 3.95 9.95
CA ILE A 43 6.95 4.92 10.55
C ILE A 43 6.16 6.13 11.08
N THR A 44 5.24 6.67 10.30
CA THR A 44 4.40 7.80 10.73
C THR A 44 3.47 7.43 11.88
N LEU A 45 2.89 6.24 11.87
CA LEU A 45 2.02 5.74 12.95
C LEU A 45 2.79 5.50 14.26
N LEU A 46 3.95 4.85 14.19
CA LEU A 46 4.81 4.60 15.34
C LEU A 46 5.31 5.91 15.96
N LEU A 47 5.60 6.90 15.12
CA LEU A 47 6.04 8.22 15.57
C LEU A 47 4.92 9.10 16.13
N LEU A 48 3.68 8.93 15.65
CA LEU A 48 2.48 9.59 16.20
C LEU A 48 2.02 8.94 17.52
N TRP A 49 2.64 7.84 17.94
CA TRP A 49 2.26 7.11 19.14
C TRP A 49 2.49 7.97 20.41
N PRO A 50 1.44 8.20 21.22
CA PRO A 50 1.51 9.14 22.35
C PRO A 50 2.53 8.71 23.41
N SER A 51 2.74 7.40 23.61
CA SER A 51 3.75 6.90 24.55
C SER A 51 5.19 7.18 24.08
N LEU A 52 5.45 7.25 22.77
CA LEU A 52 6.78 7.60 22.23
C LEU A 52 7.06 9.10 22.31
N ARG A 53 6.03 9.94 22.35
CA ARG A 53 6.18 11.40 22.46
C ARG A 53 6.96 11.84 23.71
N ASN A 54 6.90 11.04 24.77
CA ASN A 54 7.63 11.29 26.02
C ASN A 54 9.10 10.85 25.97
N PHE A 55 9.48 9.99 25.04
CA PHE A 55 10.85 9.43 24.92
C PHE A 55 11.65 10.05 23.78
N VAL A 56 10.97 10.62 22.77
CA VAL A 56 11.62 11.09 21.55
C VAL A 56 11.84 12.61 21.61
N PRO A 57 13.06 13.11 21.33
CA PRO A 57 13.37 14.55 21.39
C PRO A 57 12.56 15.38 20.37
N ASN A 58 12.22 16.63 20.73
CA ASN A 58 11.44 17.57 19.89
C ASN A 58 11.94 17.73 18.45
N ILE A 59 13.24 17.52 18.21
CA ILE A 59 13.83 17.57 16.85
C ILE A 59 13.21 16.53 15.92
N VAL A 60 12.87 15.35 16.45
CA VAL A 60 12.25 14.27 15.68
C VAL A 60 10.81 14.63 15.37
N TYR A 61 10.12 15.36 16.26
CA TYR A 61 8.74 15.79 16.04
C TYR A 61 8.57 16.67 14.80
N TYR A 62 9.52 17.58 14.55
CA TYR A 62 9.55 18.34 13.28
C TYR A 62 9.84 17.44 12.07
N GLY A 63 10.69 16.43 12.25
CA GLY A 63 10.89 15.36 11.25
C GLY A 63 9.61 14.60 10.93
N ILE A 64 8.77 14.29 11.94
CA ILE A 64 7.48 13.61 11.77
C ILE A 64 6.54 14.44 10.89
N ILE A 65 6.44 15.74 11.16
CA ILE A 65 5.60 16.64 10.37
C ILE A 65 6.06 16.66 8.90
N GLY A 66 7.38 16.71 8.67
CA GLY A 66 7.95 16.62 7.32
C GLY A 66 7.62 15.31 6.61
N ILE A 67 7.84 14.17 7.28
CA ILE A 67 7.54 12.84 6.75
C ILE A 67 6.04 12.69 6.48
N SER A 68 5.18 13.25 7.33
CA SER A 68 3.73 13.22 7.15
C SER A 68 3.29 14.00 5.89
N MET A 69 3.85 15.20 5.65
CA MET A 69 3.58 15.93 4.40
C MET A 69 4.04 15.15 3.17
N ILE A 70 5.23 14.54 3.24
CA ILE A 70 5.74 13.68 2.17
C ILE A 70 4.78 12.52 1.91
N ASN A 71 4.25 11.89 2.96
CA ASN A 71 3.29 10.79 2.86
C ASN A 71 1.98 11.22 2.16
N ILE A 72 1.47 12.42 2.45
CA ILE A 72 0.30 13.00 1.77
C ILE A 72 0.59 13.21 0.27
N ILE A 73 1.75 13.78 -0.07
CA ILE A 73 2.17 14.00 -1.47
C ILE A 73 2.28 12.66 -2.21
N LEU A 74 2.89 11.66 -1.58
CA LEU A 74 3.01 10.32 -2.16
C LEU A 74 1.65 9.64 -2.36
N THR A 75 0.73 9.81 -1.43
CA THR A 75 -0.65 9.31 -1.56
C THR A 75 -1.37 10.00 -2.71
N TYR A 76 -1.22 11.32 -2.84
CA TYR A 76 -1.79 12.09 -3.94
C TYR A 76 -1.26 11.62 -5.31
N LEU A 77 0.07 11.46 -5.44
CA LEU A 77 0.69 10.94 -6.65
C LEU A 77 0.20 9.52 -6.97
N TYR A 78 0.10 8.65 -5.97
CA TYR A 78 -0.45 7.30 -6.14
C TYR A 78 -1.90 7.32 -6.67
N THR A 79 -2.75 8.21 -6.14
CA THR A 79 -4.14 8.34 -6.60
C THR A 79 -4.27 8.96 -8.00
N THR A 80 -3.31 9.81 -8.39
CA THR A 80 -3.28 10.45 -9.71
C THR A 80 -2.83 9.47 -10.80
N VAL A 81 -2.02 8.46 -10.45
CA VAL A 81 -1.60 7.42 -11.38
C VAL A 81 -2.74 6.44 -11.65
N GLN A 82 -3.52 6.75 -12.69
CA GLN A 82 -4.59 5.90 -13.20
C GLN A 82 -4.02 4.86 -14.17
N ILE A 83 -4.14 3.59 -13.78
CA ILE A 83 -3.85 2.43 -14.61
C ILE A 83 -4.98 1.42 -14.40
N GLU A 84 -5.42 0.75 -15.47
CA GLU A 84 -6.41 -0.30 -15.35
C GLU A 84 -5.94 -1.38 -14.37
N GLN A 85 -6.79 -1.75 -13.42
CA GLN A 85 -6.45 -2.72 -12.37
C GLN A 85 -5.98 -4.06 -12.94
N ILE A 86 -6.56 -4.49 -14.07
CA ILE A 86 -6.22 -5.75 -14.73
C ILE A 86 -4.79 -5.70 -15.30
N LYS A 87 -4.41 -4.57 -15.92
CA LYS A 87 -3.07 -4.34 -16.47
C LYS A 87 -2.02 -4.22 -15.36
N TYR A 88 -2.37 -3.52 -14.28
CA TYR A 88 -1.52 -3.42 -13.10
C TYR A 88 -1.27 -4.78 -12.44
N GLN A 89 -2.32 -5.59 -12.27
CA GLN A 89 -2.16 -6.95 -11.72
C GLN A 89 -1.36 -7.87 -12.65
N ALA A 90 -1.51 -7.74 -13.97
CA ALA A 90 -0.69 -8.48 -14.93
C ALA A 90 0.79 -8.08 -14.82
N TYR A 91 1.09 -6.79 -14.68
CA TYR A 91 2.44 -6.29 -14.44
C TYR A 91 3.04 -6.83 -13.14
N LEU A 92 2.31 -6.75 -12.03
CA LEU A 92 2.75 -7.26 -10.73
C LEU A 92 2.96 -8.78 -10.72
N SER A 93 2.16 -9.51 -11.50
CA SER A 93 2.29 -10.97 -11.61
C SER A 93 3.56 -11.38 -12.36
N ARG A 94 3.98 -10.59 -13.36
CA ARG A 94 5.17 -10.88 -14.18
C ARG A 94 6.47 -10.37 -13.56
N ASN A 95 6.42 -9.27 -12.81
CA ASN A 95 7.61 -8.62 -12.27
C ASN A 95 7.86 -8.90 -10.78
N SER A 96 9.14 -9.01 -10.41
CA SER A 96 9.59 -9.26 -9.03
C SER A 96 9.12 -8.17 -8.04
N ILE A 97 8.90 -6.96 -8.52
CA ILE A 97 8.35 -5.83 -7.75
C ILE A 97 6.96 -6.18 -7.17
N GLY A 98 6.14 -6.97 -7.88
CA GLY A 98 4.84 -7.38 -7.35
C GLY A 98 4.91 -8.37 -6.21
N LYS A 99 6.00 -9.13 -6.07
CA LYS A 99 6.24 -9.92 -4.84
C LYS A 99 6.49 -9.01 -3.66
N ILE A 100 7.31 -7.96 -3.84
CA ILE A 100 7.65 -6.99 -2.80
C ILE A 100 6.40 -6.22 -2.34
N GLU A 101 5.58 -5.75 -3.28
CA GLU A 101 4.32 -5.09 -2.95
C GLU A 101 3.36 -6.00 -2.19
N ARG A 102 3.25 -7.28 -2.56
CA ARG A 102 2.41 -8.25 -1.84
C ARG A 102 2.89 -8.44 -0.40
N PHE A 103 4.19 -8.57 -0.18
CA PHE A 103 4.74 -8.66 1.18
C PHE A 103 4.48 -7.37 1.97
N GLY A 104 4.71 -6.20 1.36
CA GLY A 104 4.41 -4.90 1.98
C GLY A 104 2.92 -4.74 2.32
N SER A 105 2.03 -5.19 1.44
CA SER A 105 0.58 -5.13 1.67
C SER A 105 0.13 -6.04 2.80
N VAL A 106 0.68 -7.26 2.89
CA VAL A 106 0.42 -8.17 4.02
C VAL A 106 0.90 -7.54 5.33
N PHE A 107 2.07 -6.90 5.32
CA PHE A 107 2.59 -6.20 6.49
C PHE A 107 1.64 -5.08 6.96
N VAL A 108 1.18 -4.23 6.05
CA VAL A 108 0.22 -3.15 6.35
C VAL A 108 -1.11 -3.71 6.88
N ILE A 109 -1.61 -4.83 6.33
CA ILE A 109 -2.84 -5.46 6.82
C ILE A 109 -2.66 -5.99 8.24
N VAL A 110 -1.54 -6.65 8.54
CA VAL A 110 -1.23 -7.15 9.89
C VAL A 110 -1.11 -5.98 10.86
N GLU A 111 -0.43 -4.90 10.46
CA GLU A 111 -0.28 -3.70 11.27
C GLU A 111 -1.63 -3.03 11.57
N ALA A 112 -2.48 -2.85 10.55
CA ALA A 112 -3.82 -2.30 10.73
C ALA A 112 -4.69 -3.17 11.66
N ALA A 113 -4.57 -4.50 11.57
CA ALA A 113 -5.26 -5.43 12.45
C ALA A 113 -4.76 -5.30 13.91
N LEU A 114 -3.44 -5.19 14.12
CA LEU A 114 -2.86 -4.98 15.44
C LEU A 114 -3.31 -3.64 16.06
N ILE A 115 -3.35 -2.57 15.27
CA ILE A 115 -3.86 -1.26 15.71
C ILE A 115 -5.34 -1.35 16.11
N LEU A 116 -6.17 -2.00 15.29
CA LEU A 116 -7.59 -2.21 15.61
C LEU A 116 -7.78 -3.01 16.91
N ILE A 117 -7.02 -4.09 17.09
CA ILE A 117 -7.05 -4.90 18.31
C ILE A 117 -6.64 -4.04 19.51
N PHE A 118 -5.60 -3.23 19.38
CA PHE A 118 -5.15 -2.31 20.43
C PHE A 118 -6.22 -1.28 20.81
N ILE A 119 -6.89 -0.67 19.83
CA ILE A 119 -7.99 0.29 20.08
C ILE A 119 -9.16 -0.37 20.80
N ILE A 120 -9.48 -1.63 20.49
CA ILE A 120 -10.59 -2.36 21.12
C ILE A 120 -10.24 -2.82 22.54
N LEU A 121 -8.97 -3.14 22.80
CA LEU A 121 -8.49 -3.62 24.11
C LEU A 121 -8.08 -2.50 25.08
N SER A 122 -7.91 -1.27 24.58
CA SER A 122 -7.61 -0.08 25.39
C SER A 122 -8.88 0.66 25.81
#